data_AF-A0A7C4ML56-F1
#
_entry.id   AF-A0A7C4ML56-F1
#
_cell.length_a   1.000
_cell.length_b   1.000
_cell.length_c   1.000
_cell.angle_alpha   90.00
_cell.angle_beta   90.00
_cell.angle_gamma   90.00
#
_symmetry.space_group_name_H-M   'P 1'
#
loop_
_entity.id
_entity.type
_entity.pdbx_description
1 polymer ?
#
loop_
_entity_poly.entity_id
_entity_poly.type
_entity_poly.pdbx_seq_one_letter_code
_entity_poly.pdbx_strand_id
1 'polypeptide(L)'
;MGTRFLKSSFSYIGLITLLWIRRDIAMAYMLYLPLLLIPRTLWESYGITLKNWAKSLKLLVLTSALFLLPFAIASIALSYSKGFHKIPLSLILIQILGVALPEELFFRGYLQTEIKEMTRNPWKSITLTSILFTIAHLFKGITPLNVGVFLPSLIFGYLREKTGSLLAPILFHALSNILFFSLF
;
A
#
# COMPACT_ATOMS: atom_id res chain seq x y z
N MET A 1 23.42 2.37 -14.52
CA MET A 1 22.10 2.26 -13.85
C MET A 1 22.17 2.43 -12.32
N GLY A 2 23.30 2.10 -11.65
CA GLY A 2 23.47 2.29 -10.19
C GLY A 2 23.52 3.72 -9.65
N THR A 3 23.52 4.75 -10.51
CA THR A 3 23.60 6.16 -10.12
C THR A 3 22.26 6.77 -9.69
N ARG A 4 21.11 6.17 -10.05
CA ARG A 4 19.78 6.66 -9.65
C ARG A 4 19.47 6.36 -8.17
N PHE A 5 19.86 5.17 -7.71
CA PHE A 5 19.60 4.71 -6.35
C PHE A 5 20.35 5.55 -5.30
N LEU A 6 21.62 5.89 -5.57
CA LEU A 6 22.45 6.73 -4.71
C LEU A 6 21.95 8.18 -4.58
N LYS A 7 21.30 8.74 -5.61
CA LYS A 7 20.65 10.06 -5.52
C LYS A 7 19.33 10.02 -4.73
N SER A 8 18.62 8.88 -4.73
CA SER A 8 17.40 8.69 -3.95
C SER A 8 17.63 8.37 -2.47
N SER A 9 18.82 7.93 -2.06
CA SER A 9 19.12 7.62 -0.64
C SER A 9 18.83 8.78 0.32
N PHE A 10 19.12 10.02 -0.11
CA PHE A 10 18.82 11.23 0.65
C PHE A 10 17.33 11.53 0.77
N SER A 11 16.52 11.05 -0.18
CA SER A 11 15.07 11.26 -0.20
C SER A 11 14.36 10.34 0.82
N TYR A 12 14.83 9.10 0.98
CA TYR A 12 14.26 8.15 1.95
C TYR A 12 14.50 8.54 3.42
N ILE A 13 15.66 9.11 3.74
CA ILE A 13 15.97 9.63 5.08
C ILE A 13 15.02 10.81 5.42
N GLY A 14 14.73 11.66 4.44
CA GLY A 14 13.74 12.74 4.56
C GLY A 14 12.31 12.23 4.80
N LEU A 15 11.91 11.12 4.18
CA LEU A 15 10.59 10.52 4.43
C LEU A 15 10.47 9.96 5.85
N ILE A 16 11.52 9.30 6.34
CA ILE A 16 11.57 8.74 7.70
C ILE A 16 11.48 9.85 8.76
N THR A 17 12.16 10.99 8.54
CA THR A 17 12.06 12.14 9.45
C THR A 17 10.70 12.85 9.36
N LEU A 18 10.07 12.90 8.17
CA LEU A 18 8.75 13.52 7.98
C LEU A 18 7.59 12.70 8.56
N LEU A 19 7.69 11.37 8.56
CA LEU A 19 6.75 10.48 9.23
C LEU A 19 6.66 10.76 10.75
N TRP A 20 7.71 11.35 11.32
CA TRP A 20 7.79 11.70 12.74
C TRP A 20 7.18 13.08 13.09
N ILE A 21 7.12 14.01 12.13
CA ILE A 21 6.78 15.42 12.40
C ILE A 21 5.34 15.75 11.99
N ARG A 22 4.90 15.34 10.79
CA ARG A 22 3.61 15.77 10.19
C ARG A 22 3.10 14.75 9.17
N ARG A 23 2.04 14.01 9.52
CA ARG A 23 1.42 12.98 8.66
C ARG A 23 1.01 13.53 7.28
N ASP A 24 0.40 14.70 7.24
CA ASP A 24 -0.03 15.40 6.03
C ASP A 24 1.12 15.61 5.03
N ILE A 25 2.29 16.02 5.52
CA ILE A 25 3.48 16.23 4.69
C ILE A 25 4.01 14.89 4.17
N ALA A 26 4.03 13.85 5.00
CA ALA A 26 4.44 12.52 4.57
C ALA A 26 3.56 11.97 3.44
N MET A 27 2.23 12.17 3.49
CA MET A 27 1.33 11.73 2.43
C MET A 27 1.55 12.50 1.12
N ALA A 28 1.72 13.82 1.20
CA ALA A 28 2.07 14.62 0.03
C ALA A 28 3.39 14.13 -0.59
N TYR A 29 4.38 13.83 0.25
CA TYR A 29 5.66 13.31 -0.21
C TYR A 29 5.52 11.95 -0.91
N MET A 30 4.79 11.00 -0.30
CA MET A 30 4.54 9.68 -0.89
C MET A 30 3.77 9.76 -2.21
N LEU A 31 2.94 10.78 -2.41
CA LEU A 31 2.25 11.01 -3.67
C LEU A 31 3.16 11.68 -4.72
N TYR A 32 3.76 12.83 -4.38
CA TYR A 32 4.43 13.68 -5.36
C TYR A 32 5.86 13.23 -5.66
N LEU A 33 6.60 12.67 -4.69
CA LEU A 33 7.98 12.26 -4.92
C LEU A 33 8.08 11.19 -6.03
N PRO A 34 7.33 10.07 -6.00
CA PRO A 34 7.38 9.11 -7.10
C PRO A 34 7.07 9.74 -8.47
N LEU A 35 6.07 10.63 -8.54
CA LEU A 35 5.68 11.28 -9.80
C LEU A 35 6.76 12.23 -10.35
N LEU A 36 7.55 12.84 -9.46
CA LEU A 36 8.69 13.68 -9.85
C LEU A 36 9.92 12.85 -10.25
N LEU A 37 10.16 11.73 -9.58
CA LEU A 37 11.33 10.88 -9.82
C LEU A 37 11.16 9.93 -11.00
N ILE A 38 9.93 9.48 -11.29
CA ILE A 38 9.64 8.50 -12.34
C ILE A 38 9.30 9.23 -13.65
N PRO A 39 10.16 9.12 -14.69
CA PRO A 39 9.83 9.65 -16.01
C PRO A 39 8.51 9.08 -16.53
N ARG A 40 7.71 9.90 -17.22
CA ARG A 40 6.41 9.50 -17.79
C ARG A 40 6.50 8.26 -18.68
N THR A 41 7.60 8.09 -19.41
CA THR A 41 7.86 6.93 -20.27
C THR A 41 7.96 5.61 -19.50
N LEU A 42 8.21 5.65 -18.20
CA LEU A 42 8.31 4.47 -17.33
C LEU A 42 7.06 4.24 -16.47
N TRP A 43 6.03 5.09 -16.55
CA TRP A 43 4.87 4.99 -15.66
C TRP A 43 4.22 3.59 -15.64
N GLU A 44 4.15 2.93 -16.79
CA GLU A 44 3.64 1.56 -16.86
C GLU A 44 4.50 0.55 -16.08
N SER A 45 5.83 0.63 -16.16
CA SER A 45 6.72 -0.26 -15.42
C SER A 45 6.65 -0.05 -13.91
N TYR A 46 6.23 1.14 -13.47
CA TYR A 46 5.94 1.47 -12.06
C TYR A 46 4.46 1.29 -11.71
N GLY A 47 3.63 0.83 -12.64
CA GLY A 47 2.23 0.46 -12.36
C GLY A 47 1.23 1.59 -12.37
N ILE A 48 1.68 2.77 -12.76
CA ILE A 48 0.86 3.96 -12.98
C ILE A 48 0.17 3.78 -14.34
N THR A 49 -0.77 2.83 -14.40
CA THR A 49 -1.50 2.44 -15.61
C THR A 49 -2.81 1.74 -15.28
N LEU A 50 -3.79 1.88 -16.18
CA LEU A 50 -5.06 1.15 -16.14
C LEU A 50 -5.06 -0.10 -17.03
N LYS A 51 -3.91 -0.45 -17.62
CA LYS A 51 -3.74 -1.76 -18.28
C LYS A 51 -4.07 -2.88 -17.30
N ASN A 52 -4.63 -3.97 -17.83
CA ASN A 52 -5.07 -5.13 -17.04
C ASN A 52 -6.15 -4.83 -15.99
N TRP A 53 -6.95 -3.76 -16.12
CA TRP A 53 -7.99 -3.41 -15.14
C TRP A 53 -8.95 -4.58 -14.83
N ALA A 54 -9.37 -5.35 -15.83
CA ALA A 54 -10.26 -6.50 -15.61
C ALA A 54 -9.59 -7.59 -14.75
N LYS A 55 -8.30 -7.85 -14.99
CA LYS A 55 -7.48 -8.75 -14.15
C LYS A 55 -7.33 -8.20 -12.74
N SER A 56 -7.13 -6.89 -12.60
CA SER A 56 -7.05 -6.20 -11.31
C SER A 56 -8.34 -6.36 -10.51
N LEU A 57 -9.51 -6.14 -11.14
CA LEU A 57 -10.81 -6.33 -10.48
C LEU A 57 -11.07 -7.79 -10.13
N LYS A 58 -10.74 -8.73 -11.03
CA LYS A 58 -10.86 -10.16 -10.74
C LYS A 58 -10.03 -10.57 -9.53
N LEU A 59 -8.75 -10.19 -9.50
CA LEU A 59 -7.87 -10.51 -8.38
C LEU A 59 -8.31 -9.80 -7.10
N LEU A 60 -8.74 -8.54 -7.18
CA LEU A 60 -9.32 -7.80 -6.05
C LEU A 60 -10.46 -8.60 -5.41
N VAL A 61 -11.46 -9.02 -6.20
CA VAL A 61 -12.60 -9.80 -5.70
C VAL A 61 -12.14 -11.10 -5.04
N LEU A 62 -11.26 -11.85 -5.70
CA LEU A 62 -10.75 -13.12 -5.17
C LEU A 62 -9.97 -12.95 -3.87
N THR A 63 -9.07 -11.95 -3.79
CA THR A 63 -8.31 -11.70 -2.57
C THR A 63 -9.19 -11.13 -1.47
N SER A 64 -10.18 -10.29 -1.78
CA SER A 64 -11.14 -9.80 -0.77
C SER A 64 -11.99 -10.94 -0.22
N ALA A 65 -12.47 -11.86 -1.08
CA ALA A 65 -13.20 -13.04 -0.63
C ALA A 65 -12.33 -13.99 0.20
N LEU A 66 -11.04 -14.09 -0.10
CA LEU A 66 -10.12 -14.99 0.62
C LEU A 66 -9.63 -14.42 1.96
N PHE A 67 -9.45 -13.10 2.06
CA PHE A 67 -8.83 -12.48 3.23
C PHE A 67 -9.77 -11.54 4.01
N LEU A 68 -10.43 -10.62 3.32
CA LEU A 68 -11.26 -9.60 3.99
C LEU A 68 -12.58 -10.18 4.49
N LEU A 69 -13.22 -11.05 3.71
CA LEU A 69 -14.47 -11.67 4.11
C LEU A 69 -14.30 -12.59 5.34
N PRO A 70 -13.33 -13.53 5.40
CA PRO A 70 -13.08 -14.31 6.60
C PRO A 70 -12.67 -13.45 7.79
N PHE A 71 -11.88 -12.40 7.58
CA PHE A 71 -11.54 -11.45 8.65
C PHE A 71 -12.79 -10.78 9.23
N ALA A 72 -13.72 -10.33 8.40
CA ALA A 72 -14.98 -9.73 8.86
C ALA A 72 -15.85 -10.74 9.62
N ILE A 73 -16.02 -11.94 9.07
CA ILE A 73 -16.80 -13.02 9.70
C ILE A 73 -16.18 -13.38 11.05
N ALA A 74 -14.87 -13.61 11.11
CA ALA A 74 -14.17 -13.95 12.35
C ALA A 74 -14.26 -12.82 13.39
N SER A 75 -14.14 -11.56 12.97
CA SER A 75 -14.26 -10.41 13.89
C SER A 75 -15.64 -10.35 14.56
N ILE A 76 -16.70 -10.64 13.82
CA ILE A 76 -18.07 -10.67 14.35
C ILE A 76 -18.30 -11.94 15.18
N ALA A 77 -17.94 -13.11 14.64
CA ALA A 77 -18.16 -14.40 15.28
C ALA A 77 -17.42 -14.55 16.62
N LEU A 78 -16.23 -13.97 16.73
CA LEU A 78 -15.42 -13.95 17.96
C LEU A 78 -15.74 -12.75 18.86
N SER A 79 -16.80 -12.00 18.56
CA SER A 79 -17.26 -10.83 19.35
C SER A 79 -16.24 -9.71 19.50
N TYR A 80 -15.26 -9.61 18.60
CA TYR A 80 -14.38 -8.44 18.51
C TYR A 80 -15.13 -7.22 17.93
N SER A 81 -16.12 -7.45 17.08
CA SER A 81 -16.98 -6.42 16.48
C SER A 81 -18.46 -6.75 16.68
N LYS A 82 -19.30 -5.72 16.86
CA LYS A 82 -20.76 -5.83 16.91
C LYS A 82 -21.41 -5.87 15.52
N GLY A 83 -20.62 -5.79 14.46
CA GLY A 83 -21.08 -5.68 13.07
C GLY A 83 -20.62 -4.40 12.42
N PHE A 84 -21.24 -4.08 11.28
CA PHE A 84 -20.84 -2.95 10.45
C PHE A 84 -21.51 -1.64 10.89
N HIS A 85 -20.68 -0.63 11.14
CA HIS A 85 -21.09 0.74 11.36
C HIS A 85 -21.03 1.54 10.06
N LYS A 86 -21.93 2.51 9.93
CA LYS A 86 -21.91 3.46 8.80
C LYS A 86 -20.72 4.39 8.95
N ILE A 87 -19.89 4.43 7.92
CA ILE A 87 -18.80 5.39 7.81
C ILE A 87 -19.19 6.51 6.84
N PRO A 88 -18.77 7.77 7.07
CA PRO A 88 -19.10 8.87 6.18
C PRO A 88 -18.37 8.73 4.84
N LEU A 89 -18.99 9.22 3.77
CA LEU A 89 -18.39 9.22 2.43
C LEU A 89 -17.02 9.91 2.41
N SER A 90 -16.86 10.98 3.20
CA SER A 90 -15.57 11.67 3.35
C SER A 90 -14.46 10.73 3.83
N LEU A 91 -14.74 9.83 4.77
CA LEU A 91 -13.75 8.88 5.26
C LEU A 91 -13.39 7.86 4.17
N ILE A 92 -14.37 7.37 3.41
CA ILE A 92 -14.13 6.47 2.25
C ILE A 92 -13.19 7.14 1.24
N LEU A 93 -13.48 8.38 0.86
CA LEU A 93 -12.66 9.14 -0.07
C LEU A 93 -11.25 9.39 0.46
N ILE A 94 -11.12 9.70 1.76
CA ILE A 94 -9.81 9.85 2.42
C ILE A 94 -9.03 8.53 2.39
N GLN A 95 -9.66 7.39 2.64
CA GLN A 95 -8.96 6.10 2.60
C GLN A 95 -8.47 5.74 1.20
N ILE A 96 -9.23 6.08 0.16
CA ILE A 96 -8.83 5.81 -1.23
C ILE A 96 -7.77 6.80 -1.71
N LEU A 97 -8.07 8.09 -1.67
CA LEU A 97 -7.26 9.13 -2.31
C LEU A 97 -6.19 9.71 -1.39
N GLY A 98 -6.49 9.81 -0.11
CA GLY A 98 -5.61 10.40 0.90
C GLY A 98 -4.67 9.41 1.57
N VAL A 99 -4.96 8.10 1.53
CA VAL A 99 -4.18 7.05 2.20
C VAL A 99 -3.66 6.01 1.22
N ALA A 100 -4.55 5.20 0.63
CA ALA A 100 -4.13 4.07 -0.20
C ALA A 100 -3.38 4.52 -1.46
N LEU A 101 -3.87 5.54 -2.16
CA LEU A 101 -3.22 6.01 -3.38
C LEU A 101 -1.76 6.49 -3.13
N PRO A 102 -1.46 7.41 -2.20
CA PRO A 102 -0.09 7.82 -1.92
C PRO A 102 0.80 6.66 -1.43
N GLU A 103 0.31 5.86 -0.47
CA GLU A 103 1.10 4.75 0.09
C GLU A 103 1.42 3.70 -0.98
N GLU A 104 0.45 3.27 -1.78
CA GLU A 104 0.70 2.28 -2.82
C GLU A 104 1.57 2.82 -3.96
N LEU A 105 1.41 4.10 -4.33
CA LEU A 105 2.28 4.71 -5.32
C LEU A 105 3.74 4.72 -4.86
N PHE A 106 3.99 5.07 -3.60
CA PHE A 106 5.33 5.08 -3.04
C PHE A 106 5.89 3.67 -2.82
N PHE A 107 5.18 2.82 -2.07
CA PHE A 107 5.72 1.52 -1.67
C PHE A 107 5.68 0.51 -2.82
N ARG A 108 4.59 0.40 -3.57
CA ARG A 108 4.38 -0.68 -4.57
C ARG A 108 4.74 -0.20 -5.97
N GLY A 109 4.48 1.07 -6.25
CA GLY A 109 4.88 1.69 -7.50
C GLY A 109 6.38 1.89 -7.54
N TYR A 110 6.90 2.75 -6.67
CA TYR A 110 8.30 3.13 -6.64
C TYR A 110 9.21 2.10 -5.96
N LEU A 111 9.09 1.93 -4.64
CA LEU A 111 10.07 1.17 -3.84
C LEU A 111 10.16 -0.31 -4.24
N GLN A 112 9.02 -1.00 -4.39
CA GLN A 112 9.00 -2.40 -4.82
C GLN A 112 9.60 -2.59 -6.22
N THR A 113 9.34 -1.68 -7.15
CA THR A 113 9.92 -1.74 -8.50
C THR A 113 11.44 -1.59 -8.44
N GLU A 114 11.95 -0.61 -7.69
CA GLU A 114 13.40 -0.41 -7.50
C GLU A 114 14.06 -1.63 -6.84
N ILE A 115 13.48 -2.15 -5.76
CA ILE A 115 14.02 -3.34 -5.08
C ILE A 115 13.97 -4.55 -6.01
N LYS A 116 12.93 -4.70 -6.84
CA LYS A 116 12.85 -5.77 -7.84
C LYS A 116 13.95 -5.64 -8.89
N GLU A 117 14.25 -4.45 -9.36
CA GLU A 117 15.34 -4.22 -10.31
C GLU A 117 16.71 -4.55 -9.70
N MET A 118 16.92 -4.23 -8.43
CA MET A 118 18.16 -4.55 -7.71
C MET A 118 18.32 -6.05 -7.43
N THR A 119 17.26 -6.69 -6.94
CA THR A 119 17.30 -8.09 -6.48
C THR A 119 17.03 -9.10 -7.59
N ARG A 120 16.47 -8.65 -8.71
CA ARG A 120 15.94 -9.47 -9.81
C ARG A 120 14.96 -10.55 -9.34
N ASN A 121 14.32 -10.36 -8.19
CA ASN A 121 13.46 -11.37 -7.56
C ASN A 121 12.16 -10.74 -7.06
N PRO A 122 11.00 -11.12 -7.62
CA PRO A 122 9.72 -10.53 -7.25
C PRO A 122 9.36 -10.79 -5.78
N TRP A 123 9.62 -11.99 -5.26
CA TRP A 123 9.31 -12.31 -3.86
C TRP A 123 10.18 -11.55 -2.87
N LYS A 124 11.48 -11.39 -3.16
CA LYS A 124 12.35 -10.53 -2.34
C LYS A 124 11.85 -9.08 -2.34
N SER A 125 11.43 -8.56 -3.50
CA SER A 125 10.88 -7.20 -3.58
C SER A 125 9.60 -7.04 -2.75
N ILE A 126 8.67 -8.02 -2.82
CA ILE A 126 7.43 -8.00 -2.05
C ILE A 126 7.74 -8.02 -0.56
N THR A 127 8.58 -8.95 -0.11
CA THR A 127 8.88 -9.11 1.32
C THR A 127 9.63 -7.91 1.88
N LEU A 128 10.66 -7.40 1.19
CA LEU A 128 11.44 -6.26 1.67
C LEU A 128 10.61 -4.98 1.70
N THR A 129 9.83 -4.70 0.64
CA THR A 129 8.90 -3.56 0.65
C THR A 129 7.89 -3.71 1.79
N SER A 130 7.41 -4.93 2.05
CA SER A 130 6.43 -5.16 3.13
C SER A 130 7.03 -4.92 4.51
N ILE A 131 8.28 -5.31 4.74
CA ILE A 131 9.02 -5.00 5.97
C ILE A 131 9.15 -3.48 6.14
N LEU A 132 9.57 -2.76 5.09
CA LEU A 132 9.72 -1.30 5.13
C LEU A 132 8.38 -0.60 5.37
N PHE A 133 7.30 -1.10 4.78
CA PHE A 133 5.93 -0.61 5.01
C PHE A 133 5.51 -0.78 6.48
N THR A 134 5.79 -1.94 7.07
CA THR A 134 5.51 -2.20 8.49
C THR A 134 6.35 -1.32 9.39
N ILE A 135 7.66 -1.16 9.12
CA ILE A 135 8.53 -0.25 9.87
C ILE A 135 7.99 1.18 9.82
N ALA A 136 7.53 1.65 8.65
CA ALA A 136 6.90 2.97 8.52
C ALA A 136 5.66 3.12 9.43
N HIS A 137 4.92 2.03 9.67
CA HIS A 137 3.77 2.02 10.59
C HIS A 137 4.15 2.00 12.06
N LEU A 138 5.29 1.41 12.42
CA LEU A 138 5.76 1.39 13.81
C LEU A 138 6.11 2.80 14.33
N PHE A 139 6.42 3.76 13.45
CA PHE A 139 6.59 5.17 13.85
C PHE A 139 5.27 5.82 14.33
N LYS A 140 4.10 5.25 14.00
CA LYS A 140 2.80 5.67 14.55
C LYS A 140 2.56 5.11 15.96
N GLY A 141 3.43 4.19 16.42
CA GLY A 141 3.34 3.47 17.69
C GLY A 141 3.58 1.97 17.51
N ILE A 142 4.12 1.30 18.54
CA ILE A 142 4.35 -0.16 18.51
C ILE A 142 3.11 -0.85 19.10
N THR A 143 2.19 -1.26 18.23
CA THR A 143 0.97 -1.99 18.61
C THR A 143 0.83 -3.25 17.77
N PRO A 144 0.10 -4.28 18.24
CA PRO A 144 -0.17 -5.48 17.43
C PRO A 144 -0.79 -5.16 16.07
N LEU A 145 -1.64 -4.12 16.00
CA LEU A 145 -2.24 -3.65 14.76
C LEU A 145 -1.19 -3.11 13.79
N ASN A 146 -0.27 -2.27 14.28
CA ASN A 146 0.79 -1.67 13.45
C ASN A 146 1.84 -2.69 13.00
N VAL A 147 2.06 -3.77 13.75
CA VAL A 147 2.87 -4.92 13.31
C VAL A 147 2.09 -5.76 12.30
N GLY A 148 0.80 -5.97 12.55
CA GLY A 148 -0.09 -6.81 11.75
C GLY A 148 -0.25 -6.35 10.30
N VAL A 149 -0.02 -5.06 9.99
CA VAL A 149 -0.05 -4.53 8.62
C VAL A 149 0.92 -5.22 7.66
N PHE A 150 1.91 -5.95 8.18
CA PHE A 150 2.81 -6.76 7.36
C PHE A 150 2.06 -7.77 6.48
N LEU A 151 1.03 -8.41 7.01
CA LEU A 151 0.27 -9.44 6.29
C LEU A 151 -0.51 -8.88 5.08
N PRO A 152 -1.37 -7.86 5.22
CA PRO A 152 -2.04 -7.27 4.06
C PRO A 152 -1.03 -6.62 3.10
N SER A 153 0.07 -6.06 3.60
CA SER A 153 1.14 -5.49 2.78
C SER A 153 1.75 -6.49 1.78
N LEU A 154 1.92 -7.77 2.17
CA LEU A 154 2.33 -8.84 1.24
C LEU A 154 1.32 -9.04 0.12
N ILE A 155 0.03 -8.96 0.42
CA ILE A 155 -1.05 -9.09 -0.57
C ILE A 155 -0.99 -7.91 -1.55
N PHE A 156 -0.76 -6.69 -1.07
CA PHE A 156 -0.63 -5.51 -1.93
C PHE A 156 0.52 -5.70 -2.93
N GLY A 157 1.68 -6.16 -2.44
CA GLY A 157 2.84 -6.43 -3.29
C GLY A 157 2.60 -7.55 -4.30
N TYR A 158 1.88 -8.61 -3.90
CA TYR A 158 1.47 -9.69 -4.80
C TYR A 158 0.50 -9.18 -5.89
N LEU A 159 -0.53 -8.41 -5.51
CA LEU A 159 -1.49 -7.84 -6.44
C LEU A 159 -0.81 -6.92 -7.45
N ARG A 160 0.13 -6.08 -6.99
CA ARG A 160 1.00 -5.28 -7.87
C ARG A 160 1.69 -6.20 -8.88
N GLU A 161 2.46 -7.17 -8.40
CA GLU A 161 3.29 -8.04 -9.25
C GLU A 161 2.46 -8.82 -10.27
N LYS A 162 1.28 -9.32 -9.88
CA LYS A 162 0.43 -10.10 -10.78
C LYS A 162 -0.33 -9.27 -11.81
N THR A 163 -0.70 -8.04 -11.48
CA THR A 163 -1.52 -7.21 -12.37
C THR A 163 -0.68 -6.30 -13.26
N GLY A 164 0.52 -5.92 -12.82
CA GLY A 164 1.27 -4.87 -13.51
C GLY A 164 0.60 -3.49 -13.38
N SER A 165 -0.37 -3.32 -12.47
CA SER A 165 -1.05 -2.05 -12.20
C SER A 165 -1.10 -1.78 -10.69
N LEU A 166 -1.23 -0.51 -10.30
CA LEU A 166 -1.52 -0.11 -8.92
C LEU A 166 -3.02 -0.16 -8.58
N LEU A 167 -3.90 -0.38 -9.56
CA LEU A 167 -5.35 -0.39 -9.33
C LEU A 167 -5.78 -1.42 -8.27
N ALA A 168 -5.35 -2.67 -8.42
CA ALA A 168 -5.69 -3.72 -7.47
C ALA A 168 -5.15 -3.47 -6.05
N PRO A 169 -3.85 -3.16 -5.84
CA PRO A 169 -3.36 -2.89 -4.49
C PRO A 169 -4.00 -1.63 -3.86
N ILE A 170 -4.24 -0.56 -4.61
CA ILE A 170 -4.92 0.65 -4.09
C ILE A 170 -6.32 0.30 -3.59
N LEU A 171 -7.12 -0.39 -4.41
CA LEU A 171 -8.48 -0.75 -4.04
C LEU A 171 -8.51 -1.73 -2.87
N PHE A 172 -7.64 -2.74 -2.88
CA PHE A 172 -7.60 -3.73 -1.80
C PHE A 172 -7.13 -3.11 -0.48
N HIS A 173 -6.14 -2.22 -0.50
CA HIS A 173 -5.70 -1.46 0.68
C HIS A 173 -6.84 -0.58 1.20
N ALA A 174 -7.47 0.23 0.34
CA ALA A 174 -8.58 1.08 0.75
C ALA A 174 -9.74 0.26 1.35
N LEU A 175 -10.12 -0.86 0.72
CA LEU A 175 -11.14 -1.77 1.23
C LEU A 175 -10.76 -2.37 2.59
N SER A 176 -9.48 -2.70 2.80
CA SER A 176 -8.99 -3.21 4.09
C SER A 176 -9.19 -2.17 5.20
N ASN A 177 -8.84 -0.91 4.94
CA ASN A 177 -9.01 0.18 5.92
C ASN A 177 -10.50 0.49 6.15
N ILE A 178 -11.28 0.59 5.08
CA ILE A 178 -12.72 0.83 5.14
C ILE A 178 -13.43 -0.26 5.95
N LEU A 179 -13.07 -1.52 5.71
CA LEU A 179 -13.59 -2.65 6.46
C LEU A 179 -13.24 -2.54 7.95
N PHE A 180 -11.99 -2.20 8.27
CA PHE A 180 -11.55 -1.99 9.64
C PHE A 180 -12.37 -0.88 10.34
N PHE A 181 -12.48 0.31 9.74
CA PHE A 181 -13.26 1.42 10.31
C PHE A 181 -14.78 1.16 10.36
N SER A 182 -15.29 0.24 9.55
CA SER A 182 -16.70 -0.16 9.64
C SER A 182 -16.93 -1.16 10.76
N LEU A 183 -15.98 -2.06 11.02
CA LEU A 183 -16.10 -3.09 12.07
C LEU A 183 -15.81 -2.55 13.47
N PHE A 184 -14.96 -1.52 13.62
CA PHE A 184 -14.48 -1.01 14.90
C PHE A 184 -14.58 0.52 14.97
#